data_AF-A0A8H3QFN0-F1
#
_entry.id   AF-A0A8H3QFN0-F1
#
_cell.length_a   1.000
_cell.length_b   1.000
_cell.length_c   1.000
_cell.angle_alpha   90.00
_cell.angle_beta   90.00
_cell.angle_gamma   90.00
#
_symmetry.space_group_name_H-M   'P 1'
#
loop_
_entity.id
_entity.type
_entity.pdbx_description
1 polymer ?
#
loop_
_entity_poly.entity_id
_entity_poly.type
_entity_poly.pdbx_seq_one_letter_code
_entity_poly.pdbx_strand_id
1 'polypeptide(L)'
;MYNLAQRANAIFAFAMTVQFGLLLAIAISSLYITSNPIGKVDVNELNIWLYNYDNKETEFAFIEMNIDADLTSLFNWNTKQLFVAVVAEYETKSHELNQVVLWDSIIQSKEDAHIKEDKVRNEKYEFVDITPKFGE
;
A
#
# COMPACT_ATOMS: atom_id res chain seq x y z
N MET A 1 28.18 27.77 -39.19
CA MET A 1 28.52 26.34 -39.42
C MET A 1 27.68 25.52 -38.45
N TYR A 2 26.78 24.66 -38.95
CA TYR A 2 26.00 23.76 -38.10
C TYR A 2 26.80 22.47 -37.95
N ASN A 3 27.40 22.23 -36.78
CA ASN A 3 28.01 20.93 -36.51
C ASN A 3 26.94 19.92 -36.05
N LEU A 4 27.25 18.63 -36.15
CA LEU A 4 26.30 17.56 -35.78
C LEU A 4 25.80 17.71 -34.34
N ALA A 5 26.66 18.16 -33.43
CA ALA A 5 26.32 18.38 -32.02
C ALA A 5 25.25 19.47 -31.84
N GLN A 6 25.29 20.57 -32.60
CA GLN A 6 24.28 21.63 -32.55
C GLN A 6 22.91 21.14 -33.03
N ARG A 7 22.86 20.31 -34.08
CA ARG A 7 21.61 19.71 -34.56
C ARG A 7 21.02 18.72 -33.57
N ALA A 8 21.87 17.90 -32.94
CA ALA A 8 21.46 16.99 -31.87
C ALA A 8 20.90 17.75 -30.66
N ASN A 9 21.57 18.83 -30.24
CA ASN A 9 21.11 19.67 -29.13
C ASN A 9 19.73 20.30 -29.41
N ALA A 10 19.47 20.76 -30.63
CA ALA A 10 18.17 21.31 -31.01
C ALA A 10 17.04 20.26 -30.93
N ILE A 11 17.29 19.04 -31.41
CA ILE A 11 16.33 17.93 -31.32
C ILE A 11 16.06 17.57 -29.86
N PHE A 12 17.12 17.47 -29.05
CA PHE A 12 17.01 17.14 -27.63
C PHE A 12 16.26 18.23 -26.84
N ALA A 13 16.58 19.50 -27.07
CA ALA A 13 15.88 20.62 -26.45
C ALA A 13 14.40 20.67 -26.84
N PHE A 14 14.06 20.35 -28.09
CA PHE A 14 12.67 20.25 -28.52
C PHE A 14 11.95 19.08 -27.83
N ALA A 15 12.54 17.87 -27.83
CA ALA A 15 11.99 16.71 -27.15
C ALA A 15 11.76 16.97 -25.65
N MET A 16 12.72 17.62 -24.99
CA MET A 16 12.63 18.02 -23.60
C MET A 16 11.50 19.03 -23.36
N THR A 17 11.33 20.01 -24.26
CA THR A 17 10.25 21.00 -24.17
C THR A 17 8.87 20.33 -24.29
N VAL A 18 8.71 19.39 -25.24
CA VAL A 18 7.47 18.61 -25.40
C VAL A 18 7.19 17.77 -24.15
N GLN A 19 8.23 17.12 -23.60
CA GLN A 19 8.11 16.33 -22.37
C GLN A 19 7.65 17.19 -21.19
N PHE A 20 8.24 18.38 -20.99
CA PHE A 20 7.82 19.31 -19.94
C PHE A 20 6.39 19.81 -20.14
N GLY A 21 5.99 20.08 -21.39
CA GLY A 21 4.61 20.44 -21.71
C GLY A 21 3.62 19.34 -21.35
N LEU A 22 3.95 18.08 -21.66
CA LEU A 22 3.15 16.92 -21.25
C LEU A 22 3.08 16.79 -19.72
N LEU A 23 4.22 16.87 -19.03
CA LEU A 23 4.25 16.80 -17.56
C LEU A 23 3.41 17.91 -16.92
N LEU A 24 3.43 19.13 -17.48
CA LEU A 24 2.59 20.23 -17.03
C LEU A 24 1.10 19.93 -17.23
N ALA A 25 0.71 19.40 -18.39
CA ALA A 25 -0.68 19.01 -18.66
C ALA A 25 -1.15 17.91 -17.69
N ILE A 26 -0.27 16.94 -17.39
CA ILE A 26 -0.53 15.88 -16.40
C ILE A 26 -0.73 16.49 -15.01
N ALA A 27 0.15 17.40 -14.59
CA ALA A 27 0.06 18.08 -13.29
C ALA A 27 -1.21 18.94 -13.15
N ILE A 28 -1.65 19.59 -14.23
CA ILE A 28 -2.92 20.32 -14.23
C ILE A 28 -4.09 19.34 -14.12
N SER A 29 -4.05 18.24 -14.86
CA SER A 29 -5.13 17.24 -14.84
C SER A 29 -5.30 16.58 -13.47
N SER A 30 -4.22 16.38 -12.71
CA SER A 30 -4.30 15.78 -11.37
C SER A 30 -5.02 16.65 -10.35
N LEU A 31 -5.13 17.97 -10.59
CA LEU A 31 -5.91 18.87 -9.74
C LEU A 31 -7.43 18.63 -9.86
N TYR A 32 -7.89 18.03 -10.97
CA TYR A 32 -9.31 17.78 -11.25
C TYR A 32 -9.73 16.33 -11.02
N ILE A 33 -8.78 15.42 -10.81
CA ILE A 33 -9.06 14.02 -10.52
C ILE A 33 -9.29 13.90 -9.01
N THR A 34 -10.56 13.93 -8.59
CA THR A 34 -10.94 13.70 -7.20
C THR A 34 -10.99 12.21 -6.92
N SER A 35 -10.27 11.76 -5.90
CA SER A 35 -10.33 10.39 -5.40
C SER A 35 -11.15 10.35 -4.12
N ASN A 36 -12.10 9.41 -4.04
CA ASN A 36 -12.89 9.17 -2.84
C ASN A 36 -12.97 7.66 -2.59
N PRO A 37 -11.87 7.03 -2.15
CA PRO A 37 -11.88 5.61 -1.81
C PRO A 37 -12.69 5.41 -0.54
N ILE A 38 -13.47 4.33 -0.50
CA ILE A 38 -14.26 3.96 0.67
C ILE A 38 -13.81 2.56 1.06
N GLY A 39 -13.45 2.36 2.32
CA GLY A 39 -13.02 1.05 2.80
C GLY A 39 -13.47 0.81 4.22
N LYS A 40 -13.86 -0.44 4.49
CA LYS A 40 -14.21 -0.94 5.81
C LYS A 40 -13.47 -2.26 6.02
N VAL A 41 -12.87 -2.37 7.19
CA VAL A 41 -12.24 -3.59 7.67
C VAL A 41 -12.96 -3.97 8.96
N ASP A 42 -13.56 -5.15 8.97
CA ASP A 42 -14.22 -5.71 10.15
C ASP A 42 -13.37 -6.86 10.68
N VAL A 43 -12.96 -6.79 11.94
CA VAL A 43 -12.24 -7.88 12.61
C VAL A 43 -13.28 -8.86 13.17
N ASN A 44 -13.27 -10.10 12.70
CA ASN A 44 -14.19 -11.13 13.14
C ASN A 44 -13.65 -11.86 14.37
N GLU A 45 -12.38 -12.23 14.34
CA GLU A 45 -11.75 -13.07 15.36
C GLU A 45 -10.29 -12.64 15.59
N LEU A 46 -9.89 -12.64 16.85
CA LEU A 46 -8.52 -12.41 17.29
C LEU A 46 -8.17 -13.49 18.30
N ASN A 47 -7.21 -14.35 17.94
CA ASN A 47 -6.73 -15.43 18.77
C ASN A 47 -5.23 -15.26 19.04
N ILE A 48 -4.83 -15.31 20.31
CA ILE A 48 -3.42 -15.24 20.69
C ILE A 48 -2.97 -16.63 21.10
N TRP A 49 -1.90 -17.11 20.48
CA TRP A 49 -1.29 -18.40 20.74
C TRP A 49 0.10 -18.21 21.33
N LEU A 50 0.39 -18.97 22.38
CA LEU A 50 1.74 -19.02 22.94
C LEU A 50 2.54 -20.07 22.19
N TYR A 51 3.66 -19.66 21.63
CA TYR A 51 4.61 -20.56 21.00
C TYR A 51 5.97 -20.43 21.68
N ASN A 52 6.59 -21.56 22.01
CA ASN A 52 7.90 -21.57 22.62
C ASN A 52 8.97 -21.54 21.51
N TYR A 53 9.56 -20.36 21.30
CA TYR A 53 10.65 -20.17 20.35
C TYR A 53 11.94 -19.92 21.14
N ASP A 54 12.93 -20.80 20.99
CA ASP A 54 14.25 -20.67 21.63
C ASP A 54 14.19 -20.57 23.18
N ASN A 55 13.40 -21.44 23.83
CA ASN A 55 13.14 -21.45 25.28
C ASN A 55 12.51 -20.16 25.83
N LYS A 56 11.95 -19.32 24.96
CA LYS A 56 11.15 -18.14 25.34
C LYS A 56 9.72 -18.35 24.84
N GLU A 57 8.76 -18.11 25.72
CA GLU A 57 7.36 -18.07 25.33
C GLU A 57 7.08 -16.74 24.63
N THR A 58 6.72 -16.83 23.36
CA THR A 58 6.36 -15.68 22.52
C THR A 58 4.89 -15.79 22.13
N GLU A 59 4.19 -14.67 22.18
CA GLU A 59 2.79 -14.55 21.74
C GLU A 59 2.70 -14.31 20.23
N PHE A 60 1.91 -15.13 19.56
CA PHE A 60 1.57 -15.01 18.15
C PHE A 60 0.08 -14.67 18.05
N ALA A 61 -0.24 -13.57 17.38
CA ALA A 61 -1.62 -13.18 17.12
C ALA A 61 -2.08 -13.71 15.75
N PHE A 62 -3.22 -14.39 15.75
CA PHE A 62 -3.96 -14.80 14.56
C PHE A 62 -5.23 -13.97 14.47
N ILE A 63 -5.39 -13.29 13.35
CA ILE A 63 -6.53 -12.41 13.09
C ILE A 63 -7.29 -12.93 11.88
N GLU A 64 -8.61 -13.04 12.04
CA GLU A 64 -9.54 -13.25 10.93
C GLU A 64 -10.37 -11.98 10.73
N MET A 65 -10.39 -11.48 9.49
CA MET A 65 -10.97 -10.19 9.15
C MET A 65 -11.70 -10.24 7.81
N ASN A 66 -12.72 -9.39 7.67
CA ASN A 66 -13.41 -9.12 6.41
C ASN A 66 -12.98 -7.75 5.89
N ILE A 67 -12.70 -7.67 4.60
CA ILE A 67 -12.25 -6.46 3.92
C ILE A 67 -13.27 -6.14 2.82
N ASP A 68 -13.96 -5.01 2.95
CA ASP A 68 -14.79 -4.43 1.89
C ASP A 68 -14.25 -3.03 1.56
N ALA A 69 -13.55 -2.90 0.42
CA ALA A 69 -12.95 -1.64 0.00
C ALA A 69 -13.20 -1.35 -1.47
N ASP A 70 -13.91 -0.26 -1.73
CA ASP A 70 -14.07 0.34 -3.05
C ASP A 70 -12.93 1.35 -3.31
N LEU A 71 -11.92 0.88 -4.04
CA LEU A 71 -10.76 1.65 -4.47
C LEU A 71 -10.86 2.07 -5.95
N THR A 72 -12.00 1.82 -6.60
CA THR A 72 -12.21 2.07 -8.03
C THR A 72 -11.99 3.54 -8.40
N SER A 73 -12.23 4.48 -7.46
CA SER A 73 -12.00 5.91 -7.66
C SER A 73 -10.52 6.30 -7.74
N LEU A 74 -9.60 5.47 -7.25
CA LEU A 74 -8.15 5.70 -7.31
C LEU A 74 -7.56 5.38 -8.70
N PHE A 75 -8.26 4.58 -9.50
CA PHE A 75 -7.86 4.28 -10.86
C PHE A 75 -8.25 5.40 -11.82
N ASN A 76 -7.24 6.10 -12.31
CA ASN A 76 -7.34 7.07 -13.40
C ASN A 76 -6.44 6.65 -14.57
N TRP A 77 -6.36 7.48 -15.61
CA TRP A 77 -5.58 7.19 -16.83
C TRP A 77 -4.06 6.96 -16.56
N ASN A 78 -3.53 7.52 -15.47
CA ASN A 78 -2.14 7.38 -15.04
C ASN A 78 -1.91 6.26 -14.02
N THR A 79 -2.91 5.89 -13.21
CA THR A 79 -2.79 4.82 -12.21
C THR A 79 -2.69 3.45 -12.89
N LYS A 80 -1.56 2.76 -12.72
CA LYS A 80 -1.31 1.44 -13.31
C LYS A 80 -1.46 0.27 -12.34
N GLN A 81 -1.21 0.52 -11.07
CA GLN A 81 -1.30 -0.48 -10.01
C GLN A 81 -1.52 0.22 -8.68
N LEU A 82 -2.21 -0.47 -7.76
CA LEU A 82 -2.34 -0.09 -6.36
C LEU A 82 -1.71 -1.18 -5.49
N PHE A 83 -0.93 -0.76 -4.50
CA PHE A 83 -0.44 -1.62 -3.43
C PHE A 83 -1.28 -1.33 -2.20
N VAL A 84 -2.08 -2.30 -1.79
CA VAL A 84 -3.03 -2.17 -0.69
C VAL A 84 -2.54 -3.07 0.43
N ALA A 85 -2.54 -2.55 1.66
CA ALA A 85 -2.18 -3.32 2.83
C ALA A 85 -3.10 -2.97 3.99
N VAL A 86 -3.41 -3.97 4.82
CA VAL A 86 -3.98 -3.75 6.14
C VAL A 86 -2.84 -3.84 7.14
N VAL A 87 -2.69 -2.77 7.93
CA VAL A 87 -1.64 -2.63 8.93
C VAL A 87 -2.29 -2.57 10.31
N ALA A 88 -1.84 -3.43 11.22
CA ALA A 88 -2.13 -3.30 12.64
C ALA A 88 -1.15 -2.30 13.24
N GLU A 89 -1.69 -1.26 13.87
CA GLU A 89 -0.93 -0.29 14.64
C GLU A 89 -1.25 -0.46 16.11
N TYR A 90 -0.22 -0.60 16.94
CA TYR A 90 -0.40 -0.79 18.38
C TYR A 90 0.76 -0.18 19.16
N GLU A 91 0.49 0.17 20.41
CA GLU A 91 1.45 0.78 21.33
C GLU A 91 1.85 -0.23 22.41
N THR A 92 3.11 -0.19 22.84
CA THR A 92 3.63 -0.98 23.96
C THR A 92 4.33 -0.07 24.94
N LYS A 93 4.68 -0.55 26.14
CA LYS A 93 5.37 0.30 27.14
C LYS A 93 6.77 0.69 26.67
N SER A 94 7.37 -0.15 25.83
CA SER A 94 8.70 0.05 25.29
C SER A 94 8.71 0.88 23.98
N HIS A 95 7.64 0.83 23.18
CA HIS A 95 7.57 1.46 21.86
C HIS A 95 6.22 2.16 21.63
N GLU A 96 6.28 3.45 21.31
CA GLU A 96 5.10 4.30 21.08
C GLU A 96 4.32 3.96 19.81
N LEU A 97 4.95 3.33 18.80
CA LEU A 97 4.29 2.95 17.56
C LEU A 97 4.91 1.68 16.99
N ASN A 98 4.15 0.59 17.00
CA ASN A 98 4.49 -0.65 16.32
C ASN A 98 3.51 -0.86 15.16
N GLN A 99 4.03 -1.24 13.99
CA GLN A 99 3.24 -1.45 12.77
C GLN A 99 3.56 -2.82 12.18
N VAL A 100 2.53 -3.63 11.99
CA VAL A 100 2.66 -4.96 11.38
C VAL A 100 1.66 -5.07 10.22
N VAL A 101 2.14 -5.48 9.05
CA VAL A 101 1.28 -5.76 7.89
C VAL A 101 0.59 -7.09 8.12
N LEU A 102 -0.74 -7.09 8.20
CA LEU A 102 -1.54 -8.32 8.36
C LEU A 102 -1.88 -8.96 7.02
N TRP A 103 -2.12 -8.14 6.01
CA TRP A 103 -2.52 -8.56 4.68
C TRP A 103 -2.11 -7.52 3.65
N ASP A 104 -1.76 -7.96 2.46
CA ASP A 104 -1.45 -7.12 1.32
C ASP A 104 -2.01 -7.70 0.00
N SER A 105 -2.35 -6.81 -0.92
CA SER A 105 -2.75 -7.17 -2.27
C SER A 105 -2.29 -6.13 -3.28
N ILE A 106 -1.99 -6.59 -4.49
CA ILE A 106 -1.58 -5.76 -5.61
C ILE A 106 -2.72 -5.78 -6.64
N ILE A 107 -3.41 -4.65 -6.74
CA ILE A 107 -4.50 -4.47 -7.69
C ILE A 107 -3.94 -3.86 -8.97
N GLN A 108 -4.10 -4.55 -10.10
CA GLN A 108 -3.53 -4.14 -11.39
C GLN A 108 -4.54 -3.48 -12.33
N SER A 109 -5.84 -3.63 -12.06
CA SER A 109 -6.90 -3.15 -12.93
C SER A 109 -7.99 -2.43 -12.14
N LYS A 110 -8.78 -1.60 -12.82
CA LYS A 110 -9.90 -0.87 -12.19
C LYS A 110 -11.05 -1.82 -11.87
N GLU A 111 -11.19 -2.87 -12.66
CA GLU A 111 -12.19 -3.92 -12.54
C GLU A 111 -12.00 -4.71 -11.25
N ASP A 112 -10.75 -4.92 -10.84
CA ASP A 112 -10.37 -5.63 -9.61
C ASP A 112 -10.23 -4.68 -8.39
N ALA A 113 -10.53 -3.40 -8.56
CA ALA A 113 -10.35 -2.37 -7.52
C ALA A 113 -11.42 -2.37 -6.44
N HIS A 114 -12.44 -3.21 -6.58
CA HIS A 114 -13.44 -3.40 -5.56
C HIS A 114 -13.14 -4.70 -4.81
N ILE A 115 -12.50 -4.56 -3.64
CA ILE A 115 -12.03 -5.67 -2.83
C ILE A 115 -13.18 -6.10 -1.91
N LYS A 116 -13.61 -7.36 -2.02
CA LYS A 116 -14.54 -8.00 -1.10
C LYS A 116 -13.99 -9.36 -0.70
N GLU A 117 -13.22 -9.38 0.37
CA GLU A 117 -12.60 -10.58 0.88
C GLU A 117 -13.18 -10.90 2.25
N ASP A 118 -13.76 -12.08 2.39
CA ASP A 118 -14.31 -12.59 3.64
C ASP A 118 -13.34 -13.58 4.27
N LYS A 119 -13.20 -13.53 5.59
CA LYS A 119 -12.37 -14.45 6.39
C LYS A 119 -10.90 -14.49 5.97
N VAL A 120 -10.35 -13.34 5.64
CA VAL A 120 -8.92 -13.16 5.39
C VAL A 120 -8.16 -13.38 6.69
N ARG A 121 -7.07 -14.15 6.61
CA ARG A 121 -6.18 -14.45 7.74
C ARG A 121 -4.78 -13.92 7.49
N ASN A 122 -4.07 -13.56 8.56
CA ASN A 122 -2.68 -13.13 8.51
C ASN A 122 -1.70 -14.31 8.33
N GLU A 123 -1.93 -15.16 7.33
CA GLU A 123 -1.10 -16.36 7.09
C GLU A 123 0.26 -16.01 6.48
N LYS A 124 0.36 -14.89 5.77
CA LYS A 124 1.58 -14.46 5.07
C LYS A 124 2.59 -13.80 6.01
N TYR A 125 2.10 -13.04 6.99
CA TYR A 125 2.92 -12.26 7.90
C TYR A 125 2.53 -12.57 9.34
N GLU A 126 3.49 -13.13 10.07
CA GLU A 126 3.32 -13.44 11.49
C GLU A 126 3.10 -12.13 12.26
N PHE A 127 2.03 -12.10 13.06
CA PHE A 127 1.79 -10.99 13.95
C PHE A 127 2.42 -11.30 15.31
N VAL A 128 3.64 -10.81 15.49
CA VAL A 128 4.46 -10.97 16.69
C VAL A 128 5.03 -9.61 17.06
N ASP A 129 5.12 -9.36 18.36
CA ASP A 129 5.70 -8.14 18.89
C ASP A 129 7.23 -8.24 19.05
N ILE A 130 7.90 -7.09 19.13
CA ILE A 130 9.35 -7.02 19.39
C ILE A 130 9.63 -7.59 20.80
N THR A 131 8.72 -7.35 21.73
CA THR A 131 8.69 -8.01 23.04
C THR A 131 8.01 -9.37 22.94
N PRO A 132 8.38 -10.38 23.76
CA PRO A 132 7.76 -11.70 23.72
C PRO A 132 6.25 -11.70 24.00
N LYS A 133 5.72 -10.63 24.60
CA LYS A 133 4.30 -10.46 24.91
C LYS A 133 3.80 -9.12 24.43
N PHE A 134 2.53 -9.09 24.03
CA PHE A 134 1.85 -7.86 23.65
C PHE A 134 1.57 -7.01 24.91
N GLY A 135 2.07 -5.76 24.91
CA GLY A 135 1.77 -4.76 25.95
C GLY A 135 2.71 -4.74 27.16
N GLU A 136 3.82 -5.49 27.12
CA GLU A 136 4.91 -5.37 28.10
C GLU A 136 5.89 -4.21 27.81
#